data_AF-A0A066WRN5-F1
#
_entry.id   AF-A0A066WRN5-F1
#
_cell.length_a   1.000
_cell.length_b   1.000
_cell.length_c   1.000
_cell.angle_alpha   90.00
_cell.angle_beta   90.00
_cell.angle_gamma   90.00
#
_symmetry.space_group_name_H-M   'P 1'
#
loop_
_entity.id
_entity.type
_entity.pdbx_description
1 polymer ?
#
loop_
_entity_poly.entity_id
_entity_poly.type
_entity_poly.pdbx_seq_one_letter_code
_entity_poly.pdbx_strand_id
1 'polypeptide(L)'
;MWAPDAAHKDGKYYLYFPAKSYDGIFRIGVAISDSPIGPFFPEAEAIEDSYSIDPAVFEDEDGQYYMYFGGIWGGQLQKYRNNIYSEKNEEPANDEQALGPIIAKLSTDMKQFAEEPKEIIILDENGKAILAGDHDRRFFEASWIHKFNNKYYFSYSTGNTHFICYAIGDTPYGPFKYMGRILNPVIGWTTHHSICQYNKKWYLFYHDSSLSNGVTHLRSIKVTEIKHNENGTIIAIDPYVS
;
A
#
# COMPACT_ATOMS: atom_id res chain seq x y z
N MET A 1 -12.93 -6.96 -7.35
CA MET A 1 -12.45 -6.99 -5.96
C MET A 1 -10.98 -7.35 -5.98
N TRP A 2 -10.13 -6.37 -5.68
CA TRP A 2 -8.67 -6.54 -5.54
C TRP A 2 -8.28 -6.44 -4.04
N ALA A 3 -7.00 -6.20 -3.71
CA ALA A 3 -6.46 -6.29 -2.35
C ALA A 3 -7.21 -5.37 -1.37
N PRO A 4 -7.87 -5.92 -0.32
CA PRO A 4 -8.55 -5.12 0.68
C PRO A 4 -7.65 -4.88 1.91
N ASP A 5 -8.10 -3.98 2.80
CA ASP A 5 -7.57 -3.83 4.15
C ASP A 5 -8.69 -3.50 5.14
N ALA A 6 -8.43 -3.60 6.44
CA ALA A 6 -9.42 -3.36 7.47
C ALA A 6 -8.94 -2.46 8.61
N ALA A 7 -9.87 -1.68 9.17
CA ALA A 7 -9.65 -0.87 10.37
C ALA A 7 -10.73 -1.16 11.42
N HIS A 8 -10.42 -0.84 12.68
CA HIS A 8 -11.37 -0.92 13.78
C HIS A 8 -11.46 0.44 14.46
N LYS A 9 -12.67 0.92 14.74
CA LYS A 9 -12.92 2.14 15.50
C LYS A 9 -14.27 2.08 16.19
N ASP A 10 -14.34 2.52 17.45
CA ASP A 10 -15.58 2.65 18.22
C ASP A 10 -16.47 1.40 18.21
N GLY A 11 -15.85 0.21 18.29
CA GLY A 11 -16.54 -1.08 18.33
C GLY A 11 -17.05 -1.59 16.97
N LYS A 12 -16.71 -0.90 15.87
CA LYS A 12 -17.04 -1.29 14.50
C LYS A 12 -15.78 -1.66 13.73
N TYR A 13 -15.95 -2.53 12.75
CA TYR A 13 -14.92 -2.95 11.81
C TYR A 13 -15.28 -2.46 10.41
N TYR A 14 -14.28 -1.95 9.71
CA TYR A 14 -14.40 -1.35 8.39
C TYR A 14 -13.50 -2.12 7.43
N LEU A 15 -14.07 -2.70 6.38
CA LEU A 15 -13.34 -3.35 5.30
C LEU A 15 -13.30 -2.41 4.10
N TYR A 16 -12.11 -1.93 3.76
CA TYR A 16 -11.85 -1.12 2.58
C TYR A 16 -11.45 -2.00 1.42
N PHE A 17 -12.01 -1.76 0.24
CA PHE A 17 -11.79 -2.64 -0.89
C PHE A 17 -11.79 -1.89 -2.22
N PRO A 18 -10.83 -2.19 -3.13
CA PRO A 18 -10.81 -1.66 -4.47
C PRO A 18 -11.64 -2.53 -5.43
N ALA A 19 -12.48 -1.87 -6.22
CA ALA A 19 -13.29 -2.49 -7.25
C ALA A 19 -13.46 -1.57 -8.46
N LYS A 20 -13.61 -2.14 -9.65
CA LYS A 20 -14.02 -1.37 -10.83
C LYS A 20 -15.51 -1.10 -10.74
N SER A 21 -15.90 0.15 -10.97
CA SER A 21 -17.30 0.47 -11.25
C SER A 21 -17.69 0.04 -12.68
N TYR A 22 -18.96 0.22 -13.04
CA TYR A 22 -19.50 -0.14 -14.36
C TYR A 22 -18.84 0.61 -15.52
N ASP A 23 -18.26 1.78 -15.26
CA ASP A 23 -17.47 2.56 -16.23
C ASP A 23 -16.03 2.02 -16.42
N GLY A 24 -15.65 0.96 -15.71
CA GLY A 24 -14.33 0.35 -15.78
C GLY A 24 -13.24 1.08 -14.98
N ILE A 25 -13.59 2.13 -14.25
CA ILE A 25 -12.68 2.90 -13.39
C ILE A 25 -12.67 2.31 -11.98
N PHE A 26 -11.48 2.04 -11.45
CA PHE A 26 -11.27 1.60 -10.08
C PHE A 26 -11.59 2.70 -9.07
N ARG A 27 -12.33 2.32 -8.03
CA ARG A 27 -12.67 3.12 -6.85
C ARG A 27 -12.52 2.27 -5.60
N ILE A 28 -12.47 2.92 -4.43
CA ILE A 28 -12.33 2.24 -3.14
C ILE A 28 -13.65 2.38 -2.38
N GLY A 29 -14.27 1.24 -2.07
CA GLY A 29 -15.45 1.16 -1.22
C GLY A 29 -15.10 0.85 0.23
N VAL A 30 -16.08 1.02 1.12
CA VAL A 30 -16.01 0.61 2.52
C VAL A 30 -17.24 -0.23 2.88
N ALA A 31 -17.04 -1.27 3.68
CA ALA A 31 -18.10 -2.09 4.24
C ALA A 31 -17.95 -2.21 5.75
N ILE A 32 -19.05 -2.23 6.49
CA ILE A 32 -19.06 -2.12 7.96
C ILE A 32 -19.58 -3.42 8.59
N SER A 33 -18.97 -3.82 9.71
CA SER A 33 -19.44 -4.92 10.55
C SER A 33 -19.31 -4.60 12.05
N ASP A 34 -20.09 -5.30 12.86
CA ASP A 34 -19.93 -5.38 14.31
C ASP A 34 -18.86 -6.41 14.74
N SER A 35 -18.29 -7.13 13.78
CA SER A 35 -17.39 -8.27 14.02
C SER A 35 -16.19 -8.23 13.08
N PRO A 36 -14.97 -8.55 13.56
CA PRO A 36 -13.78 -8.60 12.70
C PRO A 36 -13.87 -9.68 11.62
N ILE A 37 -14.74 -10.67 11.81
CA ILE A 37 -14.97 -11.78 10.87
C ILE A 37 -16.19 -11.56 9.97
N GLY A 38 -16.85 -10.39 10.06
CA GLY A 38 -18.03 -10.08 9.28
C GLY A 38 -19.34 -10.76 9.76
N PRO A 39 -20.38 -10.78 8.91
CA PRO A 39 -20.41 -10.23 7.56
C PRO A 39 -20.26 -8.70 7.55
N PHE A 40 -19.64 -8.19 6.49
CA PHE A 40 -19.51 -6.75 6.24
C PHE A 40 -20.58 -6.29 5.26
N PHE A 41 -21.24 -5.19 5.57
CA PHE A 41 -22.28 -4.59 4.72
C PHE A 41 -21.70 -3.36 4.01
N PRO A 42 -21.57 -3.38 2.67
CA PRO A 42 -20.98 -2.26 1.93
C PRO A 42 -21.88 -1.03 1.96
N GLU A 43 -21.26 0.15 2.01
CA GLU A 43 -21.93 1.38 1.65
C GLU A 43 -22.38 1.32 0.17
N ALA A 44 -23.42 2.07 -0.18
CA ALA A 44 -24.00 2.03 -1.52
C ALA A 44 -23.03 2.57 -2.59
N GLU A 45 -22.25 3.58 -2.23
CA GLU A 45 -21.29 4.25 -3.10
C GLU A 45 -19.85 4.05 -2.60
N ALA A 46 -18.89 4.22 -3.51
CA ALA A 46 -17.49 4.29 -3.14
C ALA A 46 -17.19 5.56 -2.32
N ILE A 47 -16.03 5.58 -1.68
CA ILE A 47 -15.51 6.79 -1.02
C ILE A 47 -15.35 7.89 -2.07
N GLU A 48 -15.88 9.07 -1.79
CA GLU A 48 -15.78 10.24 -2.67
C GLU A 48 -14.30 10.59 -2.89
N ASP A 49 -13.95 10.95 -4.13
CA ASP A 49 -12.58 11.21 -4.58
C ASP A 49 -11.58 10.05 -4.40
N SER A 50 -12.05 8.84 -4.08
CA SER A 50 -11.22 7.65 -4.18
C SER A 50 -11.06 7.19 -5.63
N TYR A 51 -9.89 6.65 -5.91
CA TYR A 51 -9.54 6.10 -7.21
C TYR A 51 -8.45 5.05 -7.05
N SER A 52 -8.14 4.36 -8.14
CA SER A 52 -7.10 3.34 -8.15
C SER A 52 -7.36 2.22 -7.13
N ILE A 53 -6.31 1.58 -6.63
CA ILE A 53 -6.37 0.28 -5.94
C ILE A 53 -5.64 0.29 -4.60
N ASP A 54 -5.60 -0.88 -3.96
CA ASP A 54 -4.71 -1.23 -2.84
C ASP A 54 -4.76 -0.25 -1.64
N PRO A 55 -5.94 -0.07 -1.01
CA PRO A 55 -6.04 0.66 0.24
C PRO A 55 -5.26 -0.05 1.36
N ALA A 56 -4.52 0.73 2.14
CA ALA A 56 -4.04 0.37 3.47
C ALA A 56 -4.43 1.46 4.46
N VAL A 57 -5.14 1.10 5.52
CA VAL A 57 -5.64 2.04 6.53
C VAL A 57 -4.85 1.90 7.81
N PHE A 58 -4.27 3.02 8.22
CA PHE A 58 -3.38 3.11 9.36
C PHE A 58 -3.95 4.00 10.44
N GLU A 59 -4.09 3.42 11.63
CA GLU A 59 -4.34 4.14 12.87
C GLU A 59 -3.01 4.65 13.44
N ASP A 60 -2.89 5.96 13.57
CA ASP A 60 -1.75 6.58 14.23
C ASP A 60 -2.00 6.71 15.74
N GLU A 61 -0.92 6.95 16.50
CA GLU A 61 -0.92 7.01 17.96
C GLU A 61 -1.73 8.20 18.52
N ASP A 62 -2.06 9.19 17.67
CA ASP A 62 -2.94 10.32 17.99
C ASP A 62 -4.44 10.02 17.71
N GLY A 63 -4.77 8.77 17.36
CA GLY A 63 -6.11 8.30 17.06
C GLY A 63 -6.66 8.76 15.71
N GLN A 64 -5.82 9.36 14.86
CA GLN A 64 -6.19 9.68 13.48
C GLN A 64 -5.98 8.45 12.59
N TYR A 65 -6.81 8.33 11.56
CA TYR A 65 -6.72 7.25 10.59
C TYR A 65 -6.38 7.82 9.21
N TYR A 66 -5.49 7.15 8.50
CA TYR A 66 -5.01 7.53 7.18
C TYR A 66 -5.14 6.37 6.22
N MET A 67 -5.75 6.61 5.06
CA MET A 67 -5.73 5.65 3.96
C MET A 67 -4.59 5.98 3.01
N TYR A 68 -3.74 4.99 2.76
CA TYR A 68 -2.74 4.98 1.71
C TYR A 68 -3.28 4.13 0.57
N PHE A 69 -3.17 4.58 -0.68
CA PHE A 69 -3.68 3.81 -1.81
C PHE A 69 -2.95 4.17 -3.10
N GLY A 70 -3.23 3.43 -4.16
CA GLY A 70 -2.69 3.64 -5.48
C GLY A 70 -2.01 2.41 -6.05
N GLY A 71 -2.12 2.25 -7.36
CA GLY A 71 -1.32 1.31 -8.13
C GLY A 71 -1.29 1.72 -9.59
N ILE A 72 -0.09 1.73 -10.19
CA ILE A 72 0.06 2.04 -11.62
C ILE A 72 -0.37 0.86 -12.50
N TRP A 73 -0.21 1.00 -13.82
CA TRP A 73 -0.59 -0.01 -14.80
C TRP A 73 -2.08 -0.40 -14.69
N GLY A 74 -2.36 -1.66 -14.34
CA GLY A 74 -3.73 -2.16 -14.19
C GLY A 74 -4.52 -1.45 -13.09
N GLY A 75 -3.83 -0.85 -12.11
CA GLY A 75 -4.43 -0.07 -11.02
C GLY A 75 -4.83 1.36 -11.41
N GLN A 76 -4.49 1.82 -12.62
CA GLN A 76 -4.96 3.09 -13.20
C GLN A 76 -4.46 4.38 -12.53
N LEU A 77 -3.57 4.35 -11.53
CA LEU A 77 -3.06 5.56 -10.88
C LEU A 77 -2.44 6.55 -11.87
N GLN A 78 -1.77 6.04 -12.90
CA GLN A 78 -1.17 6.86 -13.96
C GLN A 78 -2.17 7.71 -14.75
N LYS A 79 -3.47 7.39 -14.69
CA LYS A 79 -4.53 8.18 -15.32
C LYS A 79 -4.93 9.42 -14.52
N TYR A 80 -4.40 9.60 -13.31
CA TYR A 80 -4.74 10.72 -12.42
C TYR A 80 -3.57 11.71 -12.29
N ARG A 81 -3.88 13.01 -12.24
CA ARG A 81 -2.99 14.09 -11.79
C ARG A 81 -3.81 15.10 -11.01
N ASN A 82 -3.34 15.54 -9.85
CA ASN A 82 -4.09 16.44 -8.95
C ASN A 82 -5.52 15.93 -8.71
N ASN A 83 -5.68 14.63 -8.42
CA ASN A 83 -6.97 13.96 -8.21
C ASN A 83 -7.95 13.97 -9.41
N ILE A 84 -7.53 14.42 -10.59
CA ILE A 84 -8.36 14.48 -11.80
C ILE A 84 -8.00 13.36 -12.77
N TYR A 85 -8.99 12.56 -13.15
CA TYR A 85 -8.87 11.53 -14.17
C TYR A 85 -8.75 12.12 -15.57
N SER A 86 -7.87 11.55 -16.39
CA SER A 86 -7.83 11.77 -17.83
C SER A 86 -7.31 10.52 -18.54
N GLU A 87 -8.02 10.06 -19.56
CA GLU A 87 -7.58 8.93 -20.39
C GLU A 87 -6.23 9.19 -21.07
N LYS A 88 -5.90 10.47 -21.31
CA LYS A 88 -4.67 10.92 -21.97
C LYS A 88 -3.45 10.89 -21.05
N ASN A 89 -3.64 10.84 -19.73
CA ASN A 89 -2.52 10.75 -18.81
C ASN A 89 -1.86 9.38 -18.96
N GLU A 90 -0.53 9.33 -18.95
CA GLU A 90 0.23 8.08 -18.97
C GLU A 90 1.21 8.04 -17.80
N GLU A 91 1.95 6.94 -17.64
CA GLU A 91 3.09 6.89 -16.71
C GLU A 91 4.12 7.96 -17.13
N PRO A 92 4.75 8.67 -16.17
CA PRO A 92 5.79 9.66 -16.48
C PRO A 92 6.95 9.05 -17.29
N ALA A 93 7.66 9.90 -18.04
CA ALA A 93 8.86 9.47 -18.76
C ALA A 93 9.99 9.09 -17.78
N ASN A 94 10.94 8.26 -18.23
CA ASN A 94 11.96 7.67 -17.35
C ASN A 94 12.79 8.68 -16.55
N ASP A 95 12.99 9.89 -17.09
CA ASP A 95 13.75 10.99 -16.50
C ASP A 95 12.88 11.98 -15.69
N GLU A 96 11.58 11.74 -15.63
CA GLU A 96 10.63 12.47 -14.77
C GLU A 96 10.48 11.79 -13.41
N GLN A 97 9.93 12.52 -12.45
CA GLN A 97 9.57 11.97 -11.13
C GLN A 97 8.56 10.84 -11.29
N ALA A 98 8.79 9.72 -10.59
CA ALA A 98 7.83 8.63 -10.50
C ALA A 98 6.56 9.06 -9.76
N LEU A 99 5.42 8.47 -10.13
CA LEU A 99 4.19 8.64 -9.36
C LEU A 99 4.34 8.02 -7.97
N GLY A 100 3.94 8.78 -6.97
CA GLY A 100 3.85 8.33 -5.59
C GLY A 100 2.50 7.66 -5.27
N PRO A 101 2.41 6.95 -4.14
CA PRO A 101 1.12 6.54 -3.59
C PRO A 101 0.36 7.78 -3.12
N ILE A 102 -0.94 7.62 -2.93
CA ILE A 102 -1.84 8.67 -2.44
C ILE A 102 -2.15 8.43 -0.98
N ILE A 103 -2.25 9.49 -0.20
CA ILE A 103 -2.70 9.48 1.20
C ILE A 103 -3.86 10.44 1.40
N ALA A 104 -4.84 10.02 2.19
CA ALA A 104 -5.87 10.89 2.72
C ALA A 104 -6.21 10.50 4.16
N LYS A 105 -6.31 11.49 5.04
CA LYS A 105 -6.92 11.31 6.36
C LYS A 105 -8.38 10.89 6.22
N LEU A 106 -8.83 9.93 7.01
CA LEU A 106 -10.23 9.49 7.04
C LEU A 106 -11.09 10.39 7.94
N SER A 107 -12.36 10.52 7.55
CA SER A 107 -13.41 11.17 8.35
C SER A 107 -13.61 10.44 9.68
N THR A 108 -14.22 11.13 10.64
CA THR A 108 -14.44 10.57 11.99
C THR A 108 -15.33 9.33 11.97
N ASP A 109 -16.26 9.23 11.03
CA ASP A 109 -17.13 8.06 10.83
C ASP A 109 -16.49 6.93 10.02
N MET A 110 -15.24 7.12 9.56
CA MET A 110 -14.41 6.16 8.80
C MET A 110 -14.92 5.83 7.40
N LYS A 111 -15.90 6.59 6.87
CA LYS A 111 -16.56 6.28 5.60
C LYS A 111 -16.13 7.17 4.43
N GLN A 112 -15.48 8.30 4.69
CA GLN A 112 -15.07 9.28 3.69
C GLN A 112 -13.65 9.78 3.97
N PHE A 113 -13.09 10.55 3.05
CA PHE A 113 -11.89 11.33 3.33
C PHE A 113 -12.25 12.61 4.12
N ALA A 114 -11.40 12.99 5.07
CA ALA A 114 -11.49 14.24 5.84
C ALA A 114 -10.73 15.40 5.19
N GLU A 115 -10.02 15.13 4.10
CA GLU A 115 -9.20 16.07 3.36
C GLU A 115 -9.09 15.63 1.91
N GLU A 116 -8.64 16.55 1.05
CA GLU A 116 -8.27 16.20 -0.32
C GLU A 116 -7.10 15.20 -0.32
N PRO A 117 -7.15 14.11 -1.13
CA PRO A 117 -6.05 13.18 -1.26
C PRO A 117 -4.76 13.84 -1.77
N LYS A 118 -3.62 13.42 -1.23
CA LYS A 118 -2.30 13.99 -1.50
C LYS A 118 -1.34 12.93 -2.00
N GLU A 119 -0.51 13.29 -2.99
CA GLU A 119 0.57 12.42 -3.44
C GLU A 119 1.73 12.44 -2.44
N ILE A 120 2.26 11.26 -2.11
CA ILE A 120 3.46 11.09 -1.28
C ILE A 120 4.69 11.05 -2.17
N ILE A 121 5.72 11.80 -1.80
CA ILE A 121 7.02 11.77 -2.48
C ILE A 121 7.95 10.76 -1.80
N ILE A 122 8.54 9.87 -2.59
CA ILE A 122 9.61 8.96 -2.17
C ILE A 122 10.95 9.51 -2.67
N LEU A 123 11.91 9.67 -1.76
CA LEU A 123 13.21 10.26 -2.00
C LEU A 123 14.33 9.21 -2.01
N ASP A 124 15.35 9.44 -2.82
CA ASP A 124 16.60 8.68 -2.81
C ASP A 124 17.50 9.04 -1.61
N GLU A 125 18.67 8.42 -1.55
CA GLU A 125 19.65 8.64 -0.49
C GLU A 125 20.16 10.10 -0.39
N ASN A 126 20.07 10.85 -1.49
CA ASN A 126 20.50 12.23 -1.66
C ASN A 126 19.36 13.24 -1.47
N GLY A 127 18.14 12.78 -1.18
CA GLY A 127 16.96 13.63 -0.99
C GLY A 127 16.30 14.09 -2.29
N LYS A 128 16.55 13.42 -3.42
CA LYS A 128 15.85 13.68 -4.71
C LYS A 128 14.69 12.71 -4.89
N ALA A 129 13.62 13.13 -5.54
CA ALA A 129 12.52 12.23 -5.86
C ALA A 129 13.00 11.06 -6.74
N ILE A 130 12.52 9.85 -6.46
CA ILE A 130 12.79 8.68 -7.29
C ILE A 130 12.20 8.91 -8.69
N LEU A 131 12.98 8.60 -9.73
CA LEU A 131 12.59 8.78 -11.13
C LEU A 131 11.74 7.61 -11.63
N ALA A 132 10.88 7.86 -12.61
CA ALA A 132 9.99 6.84 -13.15
C ALA A 132 10.74 5.66 -13.78
N GLY A 133 11.92 5.89 -14.38
CA GLY A 133 12.77 4.86 -14.95
C GLY A 133 13.49 3.98 -13.92
N ASP A 134 13.44 4.33 -12.63
CA ASP A 134 14.07 3.59 -11.54
C ASP A 134 13.14 2.49 -11.01
N HIS A 135 12.87 1.49 -11.86
CA HIS A 135 11.90 0.43 -11.56
C HIS A 135 12.27 -0.43 -10.34
N ASP A 136 13.54 -0.43 -9.90
CA ASP A 136 13.97 -1.16 -8.72
C ASP A 136 13.53 -0.49 -7.42
N ARG A 137 13.21 0.81 -7.47
CA ARG A 137 12.90 1.62 -6.28
C ARG A 137 11.58 2.37 -6.37
N ARG A 138 11.08 2.70 -7.57
CA ARG A 138 9.85 3.47 -7.71
C ARG A 138 8.63 2.68 -7.24
N PHE A 139 7.65 3.40 -6.73
CA PHE A 139 6.36 2.84 -6.33
C PHE A 139 5.69 2.14 -7.51
N PHE A 140 4.97 1.05 -7.25
CA PHE A 140 4.11 0.39 -8.23
C PHE A 140 2.70 0.17 -7.68
N GLU A 141 2.57 -0.55 -6.56
CA GLU A 141 1.28 -0.86 -5.89
C GLU A 141 1.54 -1.35 -4.44
N ALA A 142 0.52 -1.88 -3.76
CA ALA A 142 0.64 -2.53 -2.45
C ALA A 142 1.20 -1.64 -1.33
N SER A 143 0.68 -0.41 -1.23
CA SER A 143 1.00 0.49 -0.11
C SER A 143 0.77 -0.18 1.24
N TRP A 144 1.72 -0.07 2.15
CA TRP A 144 1.57 -0.46 3.54
C TRP A 144 2.39 0.46 4.44
N ILE A 145 1.88 0.78 5.62
CA ILE A 145 2.54 1.65 6.58
C ILE A 145 2.54 1.01 7.98
N HIS A 146 3.65 1.15 8.70
CA HIS A 146 3.70 0.85 10.14
C HIS A 146 4.63 1.83 10.86
N LYS A 147 4.47 1.97 12.18
CA LYS A 147 5.38 2.75 13.02
C LYS A 147 6.38 1.87 13.75
N PHE A 148 7.64 2.32 13.78
CA PHE A 148 8.70 1.71 14.59
C PHE A 148 9.65 2.80 15.08
N ASN A 149 9.91 2.85 16.40
CA ASN A 149 10.74 3.88 17.05
C ASN A 149 10.40 5.33 16.63
N ASN A 150 9.11 5.69 16.70
CA ASN A 150 8.57 7.01 16.33
C ASN A 150 8.84 7.45 14.88
N LYS A 151 9.13 6.50 13.98
CA LYS A 151 9.26 6.72 12.55
C LYS A 151 8.19 5.96 11.79
N TYR A 152 7.82 6.49 10.63
CA TYR A 152 6.83 5.92 9.73
C TYR A 152 7.55 5.14 8.63
N TYR A 153 7.22 3.85 8.49
CA TYR A 153 7.82 2.94 7.51
C TYR A 153 6.80 2.70 6.42
N PHE A 154 6.98 3.40 5.30
CA PHE A 154 6.17 3.18 4.11
C PHE A 154 6.80 2.08 3.27
N SER A 155 6.06 1.03 2.99
CA SER A 155 6.52 -0.15 2.24
C SER A 155 5.55 -0.47 1.11
N TYR A 156 6.09 -0.98 0.01
CA TYR A 156 5.35 -1.10 -1.24
C TYR A 156 5.96 -2.12 -2.19
N SER A 157 5.16 -2.59 -3.14
CA SER A 157 5.62 -3.41 -4.26
C SER A 157 6.23 -2.53 -5.36
N THR A 158 7.29 -3.01 -5.99
CA THR A 158 7.89 -2.39 -7.18
C THR A 158 7.37 -2.99 -8.49
N GLY A 159 6.44 -3.96 -8.42
CA GLY A 159 5.75 -4.54 -9.57
C GLY A 159 6.68 -5.32 -10.49
N ASN A 160 7.08 -4.73 -11.61
CA ASN A 160 7.86 -5.38 -12.67
C ASN A 160 9.30 -5.75 -12.29
N THR A 161 9.77 -5.34 -11.11
CA THR A 161 11.05 -5.80 -10.51
C THR A 161 10.83 -6.69 -9.28
N HIS A 162 9.58 -6.90 -8.89
CA HIS A 162 9.13 -7.95 -7.95
C HIS A 162 9.65 -7.82 -6.51
N PHE A 163 10.11 -6.65 -6.08
CA PHE A 163 10.55 -6.41 -4.71
C PHE A 163 9.41 -5.88 -3.84
N ILE A 164 9.47 -6.18 -2.54
CA ILE A 164 8.90 -5.28 -1.54
C ILE A 164 10.02 -4.36 -1.05
N CYS A 165 9.84 -3.07 -1.24
CA CYS A 165 10.75 -2.01 -0.82
C CYS A 165 10.16 -1.24 0.37
N TYR A 166 11.01 -0.46 1.04
CA TYR A 166 10.54 0.47 2.07
C TYR A 166 11.34 1.77 2.12
N ALA A 167 10.67 2.77 2.66
CA ALA A 167 11.16 4.11 2.87
C ALA A 167 10.71 4.61 4.26
N ILE A 168 11.51 5.47 4.89
CA ILE A 168 11.26 5.99 6.24
C ILE A 168 10.99 7.49 6.20
N GLY A 169 9.97 7.92 6.94
CA GLY A 169 9.58 9.32 7.11
C GLY A 169 9.29 9.68 8.57
N ASP A 170 9.14 10.98 8.81
CA ASP A 170 8.88 11.55 10.14
C ASP A 170 7.41 11.83 10.41
N THR A 171 6.58 11.80 9.36
CA THR A 171 5.14 12.07 9.42
C THR A 171 4.40 11.04 8.55
N PRO A 172 3.08 10.83 8.74
CA PRO A 172 2.32 9.94 7.86
C PRO A 172 2.33 10.42 6.38
N TYR A 173 2.50 11.72 6.14
CA TYR A 173 2.51 12.30 4.79
C TYR A 173 3.88 12.23 4.09
N GLY A 174 4.92 11.78 4.77
CA GLY A 174 6.29 11.82 4.25
C GLY A 174 6.86 13.25 4.19
N PRO A 175 7.75 13.56 3.22
CA PRO A 175 8.29 12.62 2.23
C PRO A 175 9.02 11.45 2.89
N PHE A 176 9.10 10.31 2.20
CA PHE A 176 9.77 9.12 2.72
C PHE A 176 11.11 8.90 2.02
N LYS A 177 12.18 8.70 2.79
CA LYS A 177 13.51 8.38 2.27
C LYS A 177 13.64 6.88 2.05
N TYR A 178 13.92 6.43 0.83
CA TYR A 178 14.16 5.03 0.48
C TYR A 178 15.27 4.43 1.34
N MET A 179 15.02 3.22 1.86
CA MET A 179 15.94 2.54 2.78
C MET A 179 16.42 1.17 2.29
N GLY A 180 15.69 0.53 1.36
CA GLY A 180 16.08 -0.76 0.81
C GLY A 180 14.91 -1.69 0.53
N ARG A 181 15.22 -2.98 0.49
CA ARG A 181 14.27 -4.08 0.24
C ARG A 181 13.91 -4.76 1.56
N ILE A 182 12.64 -5.17 1.67
CA ILE A 182 12.14 -6.06 2.73
C ILE A 182 12.07 -7.51 2.21
N LEU A 183 11.60 -7.71 0.97
CA LEU A 183 11.38 -9.04 0.40
C LEU A 183 11.92 -9.09 -1.04
N ASN A 184 12.78 -10.08 -1.30
CA ASN A 184 13.23 -10.43 -2.65
C ASN A 184 12.15 -11.19 -3.44
N PRO A 185 12.27 -11.32 -4.77
CA PRO A 185 11.22 -11.84 -5.63
C PRO A 185 10.71 -13.23 -5.22
N VAL A 186 9.40 -13.39 -5.34
CA VAL A 186 8.69 -14.64 -5.08
C VAL A 186 8.33 -15.37 -6.38
N ILE A 187 7.90 -16.63 -6.27
CA ILE A 187 7.29 -17.39 -7.37
C ILE A 187 5.96 -16.72 -7.76
N GLY A 188 5.80 -16.41 -9.05
CA GLY A 188 4.66 -15.66 -9.58
C GLY A 188 4.99 -14.18 -9.80
N TRP A 189 4.21 -13.48 -10.63
CA TRP A 189 4.55 -12.11 -11.03
C TRP A 189 4.32 -11.07 -9.92
N THR A 190 3.19 -11.15 -9.21
CA THR A 190 2.82 -10.16 -8.18
C THR A 190 3.51 -10.46 -6.87
N THR A 191 4.03 -9.43 -6.21
CA THR A 191 4.39 -9.44 -4.79
C THR A 191 3.52 -8.41 -4.05
N HIS A 192 3.02 -8.75 -2.87
CA HIS A 192 2.16 -7.91 -2.05
C HIS A 192 2.35 -8.33 -0.59
N HIS A 193 2.20 -7.40 0.36
CA HIS A 193 2.51 -7.69 1.76
C HIS A 193 1.71 -6.86 2.76
N SER A 194 1.86 -7.23 4.02
CA SER A 194 1.59 -6.36 5.17
C SER A 194 2.59 -6.66 6.29
N ILE A 195 2.78 -5.69 7.18
CA ILE A 195 3.66 -5.81 8.35
C ILE A 195 2.86 -5.54 9.61
N CYS A 196 2.85 -6.49 10.53
CA CYS A 196 2.11 -6.40 11.78
C CYS A 196 2.98 -6.84 12.96
N GLN A 197 2.81 -6.16 14.09
CA GLN A 197 3.40 -6.59 15.35
C GLN A 197 2.41 -7.48 16.11
N TYR A 198 2.86 -8.67 16.51
CA TYR A 198 2.09 -9.59 17.33
C TYR A 198 2.98 -10.23 18.41
N ASN A 199 2.52 -10.20 19.67
CA ASN A 199 3.27 -10.74 20.82
C ASN A 199 4.75 -10.28 20.87
N LYS A 200 4.98 -8.97 20.70
CA LYS A 200 6.31 -8.31 20.69
C LYS A 200 7.25 -8.70 19.53
N LYS A 201 6.76 -9.46 18.55
CA LYS A 201 7.49 -9.80 17.33
C LYS A 201 6.86 -9.11 16.14
N TRP A 202 7.67 -8.83 15.13
CA TRP A 202 7.21 -8.26 13.87
C TRP A 202 7.15 -9.34 12.81
N TYR A 203 6.07 -9.35 12.04
CA TYR A 203 5.83 -10.32 11.00
C TYR A 203 5.58 -9.64 9.67
N LEU A 204 6.17 -10.18 8.62
CA LEU A 204 5.82 -9.91 7.24
C LEU A 204 4.84 -10.99 6.78
N PHE A 205 3.62 -10.58 6.45
CA PHE A 205 2.70 -11.38 5.67
C PHE A 205 2.91 -11.07 4.20
N TYR A 206 2.96 -12.09 3.35
CA TYR A 206 3.16 -11.96 1.91
C TYR A 206 2.46 -13.10 1.18
N HIS A 207 2.53 -13.16 -0.14
CA HIS A 207 2.07 -14.33 -0.90
C HIS A 207 3.11 -14.81 -1.90
N ASP A 208 2.92 -16.02 -2.40
CA ASP A 208 3.51 -16.46 -3.66
C ASP A 208 2.55 -17.40 -4.41
N SER A 209 2.96 -17.84 -5.60
CA SER A 209 2.23 -18.83 -6.43
C SER A 209 2.81 -20.24 -6.30
N SER A 210 3.49 -20.57 -5.20
CA SER A 210 4.12 -21.89 -5.04
C SER A 210 3.08 -23.03 -5.00
N LEU A 211 1.97 -22.85 -4.28
CA LEU A 211 0.91 -23.86 -4.16
C LEU A 211 0.25 -24.19 -5.50
N SER A 212 0.21 -23.25 -6.42
CA SER A 212 -0.37 -23.41 -7.76
C SER A 212 0.65 -23.77 -8.83
N ASN A 213 1.89 -24.10 -8.45
CA ASN A 213 3.00 -24.36 -9.37
C ASN A 213 3.29 -23.19 -10.33
N GLY A 214 3.24 -21.96 -9.83
CA GLY A 214 3.64 -20.75 -10.56
C GLY A 214 2.51 -20.05 -11.32
N VAL A 215 1.24 -20.43 -11.13
CA VAL A 215 0.12 -19.71 -11.76
C VAL A 215 -0.10 -18.37 -11.03
N THR A 216 0.35 -17.27 -11.64
CA THR A 216 0.35 -15.91 -11.05
C THR A 216 -0.97 -15.49 -10.40
N HIS A 217 -2.13 -15.83 -10.99
CA HIS A 217 -3.43 -15.42 -10.47
C HIS A 217 -4.00 -16.37 -9.38
N LEU A 218 -3.33 -17.49 -9.10
CA LEU A 218 -3.66 -18.44 -8.05
C LEU A 218 -2.55 -18.43 -7.00
N ARG A 219 -2.78 -17.76 -5.88
CA ARG A 219 -1.75 -17.45 -4.87
C ARG A 219 -2.10 -18.04 -3.51
N SER A 220 -1.10 -18.14 -2.65
CA SER A 220 -1.24 -18.55 -1.25
C SER A 220 -0.45 -17.61 -0.34
N ILE A 221 -1.09 -17.12 0.72
CA ILE A 221 -0.42 -16.27 1.71
C ILE A 221 0.58 -17.07 2.56
N LYS A 222 1.63 -16.40 3.02
CA LYS A 222 2.72 -16.89 3.86
C LYS A 222 3.05 -15.83 4.92
N VAL A 223 3.80 -16.24 5.94
CA VAL A 223 4.26 -15.34 7.01
C VAL A 223 5.69 -15.69 7.41
N THR A 224 6.48 -14.67 7.74
CA THR A 224 7.81 -14.82 8.33
C THR A 224 8.08 -13.70 9.34
N GLU A 225 8.95 -13.95 10.32
CA GLU A 225 9.40 -12.91 11.25
C GLU A 225 10.33 -11.93 10.51
N ILE A 226 10.18 -10.62 10.77
CA ILE A 226 11.14 -9.58 10.36
C ILE A 226 11.87 -9.03 11.58
N LYS A 227 13.06 -8.49 11.34
CA LYS A 227 13.87 -7.83 12.36
C LYS A 227 14.26 -6.45 11.91
N HIS A 228 13.95 -5.47 12.75
CA HIS A 228 14.51 -4.13 12.68
C HIS A 228 15.86 -4.11 13.38
N ASN A 229 16.89 -3.62 12.69
CA ASN A 229 18.19 -3.34 13.26
C ASN A 229 18.11 -2.14 14.22
N GLU A 230 19.15 -1.95 15.04
CA GLU A 230 19.22 -0.84 16.00
C GLU A 230 19.11 0.55 15.33
N ASN A 231 19.62 0.67 14.10
CA ASN A 231 19.52 1.88 13.30
C ASN A 231 18.17 2.03 12.55
N GLY A 232 17.21 1.14 12.81
CA GLY A 232 15.89 1.12 12.19
C GLY A 232 15.81 0.41 10.84
N THR A 233 16.92 -0.04 10.24
CA THR A 233 16.83 -0.73 8.94
C THR A 233 16.22 -2.13 9.08
N ILE A 234 15.59 -2.64 8.03
CA ILE A 234 15.02 -3.99 7.98
C ILE A 234 15.97 -4.86 7.15
N ILE A 235 16.23 -6.08 7.61
CA ILE A 235 17.01 -7.07 6.86
C ILE A 235 16.14 -7.64 5.75
N ALA A 236 16.60 -7.56 4.50
CA ALA A 236 15.91 -8.15 3.37
C ALA A 236 15.78 -9.68 3.53
N ILE A 237 14.61 -10.21 3.19
CA ILE A 237 14.30 -11.63 3.24
C ILE A 237 14.41 -12.22 1.84
N ASP A 238 15.14 -13.33 1.75
CA ASP A 238 15.06 -14.26 0.62
C ASP A 238 14.00 -15.32 0.92
N PRO A 239 12.87 -15.36 0.18
CA PRO A 239 11.70 -16.18 0.54
C PRO A 239 11.95 -17.70 0.49
N TYR A 240 13.08 -18.14 -0.06
CA TYR A 240 13.40 -19.54 -0.32
C TYR A 240 14.74 -20.00 0.28
N VAL A 241 15.33 -19.19 1.16
CA VAL A 241 16.57 -19.52 1.88
C VAL A 241 16.28 -19.56 3.37
N SER A 242 16.74 -20.63 4.04
CA SER A 242 16.60 -20.86 5.48
C SER A 242 17.72 -20.23 6.30
#